data_AF-A0A0M3JCR6-F1
#
_entry.id   AF-A0A0M3JCR6-F1
#
_cell.length_a   1.000
_cell.length_b   1.000
_cell.length_c   1.000
_cell.angle_alpha   90.00
_cell.angle_beta   90.00
_cell.angle_gamma   90.00
#
_symmetry.space_group_name_H-M   'P 1'
#
loop_
_entity.id
_entity.type
_entity.pdbx_description
1 polymer ?
#
loop_
_entity_poly.entity_id
_entity_poly.type
_entity_poly.pdbx_seq_one_letter_code
_entity_poly.pdbx_strand_id
1 'polypeptide(L)'
;MDDDDIDDDSSTEWNLRKCSAASLDVLSGIFNDDFLPTLLPILKETLFHEDWLIKESGILALGAVAEGCMNGITPHLPELIPFLINSLKDRKVFWDLFY
;
A
#
# COMPACT_ATOMS: atom_id res chain seq x y z
N MET A 1 -18.02 12.02 -40.06
CA MET A 1 -16.88 12.93 -40.21
C MET A 1 -16.69 13.69 -38.90
N ASP A 2 -16.42 13.09 -37.74
CA ASP A 2 -16.28 11.70 -37.32
C ASP A 2 -16.55 11.64 -35.81
N ASP A 3 -17.23 10.58 -35.38
CA ASP A 3 -17.01 9.96 -34.08
C ASP A 3 -15.51 9.66 -33.97
N ASP A 4 -14.81 10.18 -32.97
CA ASP A 4 -13.62 9.52 -32.41
C ASP A 4 -13.36 10.05 -30.99
N ASP A 5 -13.65 9.17 -30.03
CA ASP A 5 -12.98 8.97 -28.75
C ASP A 5 -13.14 10.00 -27.62
N ILE A 6 -14.34 10.00 -27.04
CA ILE A 6 -14.55 10.26 -25.60
C ILE A 6 -14.23 8.98 -24.83
N ASP A 7 -12.98 8.49 -24.74
CA ASP A 7 -12.60 7.44 -23.75
C ASP A 7 -11.08 7.12 -23.63
N ASP A 8 -10.18 8.04 -23.26
CA ASP A 8 -8.86 7.63 -22.73
C ASP A 8 -8.11 8.71 -21.91
N ASP A 9 -8.71 9.27 -20.86
CA ASP A 9 -7.93 10.06 -19.87
C ASP A 9 -8.20 9.68 -18.40
N SER A 10 -8.97 8.61 -18.18
CA SER A 10 -9.17 8.04 -16.83
C SER A 10 -7.94 7.23 -16.35
N SER A 11 -7.06 6.84 -17.29
CA SER A 11 -5.85 6.07 -17.02
C SER A 11 -4.68 6.94 -16.48
N THR A 12 -4.78 8.28 -16.58
CA THR A 12 -3.67 9.23 -16.35
C THR A 12 -3.67 9.94 -14.99
N GLU A 13 -4.63 9.69 -14.09
CA GLU A 13 -4.71 10.48 -12.87
C GLU A 13 -3.64 10.05 -11.83
N TRP A 14 -2.49 10.73 -11.85
CA TRP A 14 -1.45 10.64 -10.83
C TRP A 14 -1.92 11.34 -9.56
N ASN A 15 -2.57 10.58 -8.69
CA ASN A 15 -3.05 11.10 -7.41
C ASN A 15 -1.96 11.06 -6.33
N LEU A 16 -2.20 11.79 -5.24
CA LEU A 16 -1.25 11.89 -4.12
C LEU A 16 -0.89 10.51 -3.55
N ARG A 17 -1.82 9.55 -3.53
CA ARG A 17 -1.56 8.19 -3.03
C ARG A 17 -0.52 7.46 -3.88
N LYS A 18 -0.64 7.50 -5.21
CA LYS A 18 0.36 6.92 -6.14
C LYS A 18 1.72 7.58 -5.95
N CYS A 19 1.74 8.92 -5.82
CA CYS A 19 2.96 9.68 -5.56
C CYS A 19 3.64 9.28 -4.25
N SER A 20 2.87 9.15 -3.16
CA SER A 20 3.39 8.76 -1.86
C SER A 20 3.94 7.33 -1.87
N ALA A 21 3.23 6.37 -2.49
CA ALA A 21 3.71 4.99 -2.61
C ALA A 21 5.00 4.91 -3.45
N ALA A 22 5.05 5.59 -4.60
CA ALA A 22 6.26 5.65 -5.43
C ALA A 22 7.44 6.33 -4.71
N SER A 23 7.17 7.35 -3.90
CA SER A 23 8.21 7.99 -3.08
C SER A 23 8.74 7.04 -2.01
N LEU A 24 7.87 6.27 -1.35
CA LEU A 24 8.28 5.25 -0.38
C LEU A 24 9.11 4.14 -1.02
N ASP A 25 8.73 3.70 -2.22
CA ASP A 25 9.48 2.71 -3.01
C ASP A 25 10.91 3.21 -3.30
N VAL A 26 11.04 4.44 -3.85
CA VAL A 26 12.35 5.08 -4.09
C VAL A 26 13.17 5.23 -2.81
N LEU A 27 12.56 5.67 -1.71
CA LEU A 27 13.26 5.80 -0.42
C LEU A 27 13.74 4.43 0.08
N SER A 28 12.93 3.39 -0.05
CA SER A 28 13.29 2.03 0.35
C SER A 28 14.45 1.48 -0.48
N GLY A 29 14.51 1.77 -1.78
CA GLY A 29 15.64 1.36 -2.63
C GLY A 29 16.95 2.10 -2.33
N ILE A 30 16.87 3.31 -1.77
CA ILE A 30 18.07 4.10 -1.38
C ILE A 30 18.58 3.67 -0.01
N PHE A 31 17.69 3.59 0.98
CA PHE A 31 18.06 3.38 2.38
C PHE A 31 18.00 1.91 2.82
N ASN A 32 17.38 1.04 2.03
CA ASN A 32 17.21 -0.38 2.31
C ASN A 32 16.71 -0.62 3.75
N ASP A 33 17.29 -1.58 4.48
CA ASP A 33 16.88 -1.93 5.83
C ASP A 33 17.10 -0.81 6.87
N ASP A 34 17.97 0.18 6.61
CA ASP A 34 18.19 1.31 7.51
C ASP A 34 16.96 2.25 7.57
N PHE A 35 16.01 2.09 6.63
CA PHE A 35 14.74 2.79 6.66
C PHE A 35 13.75 2.20 7.69
N LEU A 36 13.85 0.90 7.95
CA LEU A 36 12.89 0.15 8.76
C LEU A 36 12.72 0.66 10.20
N PRO A 37 13.76 1.13 10.94
CA PRO A 37 13.59 1.67 12.28
C PRO A 37 12.61 2.86 12.34
N THR A 38 12.54 3.65 11.27
CA THR A 38 11.60 4.78 11.16
C THR A 38 10.22 4.32 10.71
N LEU A 39 10.17 3.37 9.78
CA LEU A 39 8.93 2.93 9.14
C LEU A 39 8.12 1.93 9.97
N LEU A 40 8.77 0.98 10.64
CA LEU A 40 8.10 -0.11 11.37
C LEU A 40 7.14 0.37 12.48
N PRO A 41 7.42 1.42 13.28
CA PRO A 41 6.46 1.94 14.24
C PRO A 41 5.17 2.42 13.56
N ILE A 42 5.29 3.12 12.42
CA ILE A 42 4.16 3.64 11.64
C ILE A 42 3.38 2.48 11.01
N LEU A 43 4.07 1.49 10.46
CA LEU A 43 3.42 0.29 9.91
C LEU A 43 2.66 -0.48 10.99
N LYS A 44 3.20 -0.62 12.20
CA LYS A 44 2.49 -1.28 13.31
C LYS A 44 1.23 -0.51 13.71
N GLU A 45 1.30 0.81 13.79
CA GLU A 45 0.12 1.62 14.11
C GLU A 45 -0.95 1.51 13.01
N THR A 46 -0.53 1.58 11.74
CA THR A 46 -1.46 1.59 10.60
C THR A 46 -2.05 0.20 10.33
N LEU A 47 -1.25 -0.87 10.28
CA LEU A 47 -1.71 -2.23 9.97
C LEU A 47 -2.74 -2.76 10.98
N PHE A 48 -2.66 -2.35 12.25
CA PHE A 48 -3.59 -2.81 13.28
C PHE A 48 -4.68 -1.78 13.61
N HIS A 49 -4.80 -0.72 12.81
CA HIS A 49 -5.79 0.32 13.03
C HIS A 49 -7.22 -0.18 12.77
N GLU A 50 -8.19 0.31 13.55
CA GLU A 50 -9.61 -0.07 13.43
C GLU A 50 -10.26 0.50 12.17
N ASP A 51 -9.91 1.75 11.81
CA ASP A 51 -10.29 2.37 10.53
C ASP A 51 -9.62 1.64 9.35
N TRP A 52 -10.46 1.12 8.46
CA TRP A 52 -10.05 0.43 7.25
C TRP A 52 -9.17 1.31 6.34
N LEU A 53 -9.46 2.61 6.19
CA LEU A 53 -8.66 3.47 5.30
C LEU A 53 -7.23 3.63 5.80
N ILE A 54 -7.05 3.69 7.12
CA ILE A 54 -5.71 3.76 7.74
C ILE A 54 -5.02 2.40 7.62
N LYS A 55 -5.75 1.30 7.86
CA LYS A 55 -5.25 -0.07 7.66
C LYS A 55 -4.75 -0.33 6.25
N GLU A 56 -5.57 0.02 5.25
CA GLU A 56 -5.24 -0.12 3.84
C GLU A 56 -4.01 0.69 3.45
N SER A 57 -3.87 1.91 3.97
CA SER A 57 -2.66 2.73 3.74
C SER A 57 -1.39 2.06 4.28
N GLY A 58 -1.47 1.35 5.41
CA GLY A 58 -0.37 0.57 5.96
C GLY A 58 -0.01 -0.65 5.10
N ILE A 59 -1.02 -1.33 4.54
CA ILE A 59 -0.82 -2.45 3.61
C ILE A 59 -0.16 -1.95 2.31
N LEU A 60 -0.60 -0.82 1.77
CA LEU A 60 -0.02 -0.19 0.59
C LEU A 60 1.44 0.21 0.84
N ALA A 61 1.72 0.86 1.97
CA ALA A 61 3.08 1.25 2.35
C ALA A 61 4.00 0.04 2.53
N LEU A 62 3.52 -1.03 3.17
CA LEU A 62 4.25 -2.29 3.32
C LEU A 62 4.62 -2.89 1.95
N GLY A 63 3.68 -2.87 0.99
CA GLY A 63 3.93 -3.33 -0.38
C GLY A 63 4.94 -2.45 -1.11
N ALA A 64 4.85 -1.13 -0.97
CA ALA A 64 5.73 -0.18 -1.64
C ALA A 64 7.20 -0.31 -1.22
N VAL A 65 7.48 -0.70 0.04
CA VAL A 65 8.86 -0.81 0.53
C VAL A 65 9.41 -2.24 0.49
N ALA A 66 8.61 -3.21 0.06
CA ALA A 66 8.92 -4.62 0.20
C ALA A 66 10.20 -5.03 -0.53
N GLU A 67 10.45 -4.45 -1.71
CA GLU A 67 11.64 -4.73 -2.51
C GLU A 67 12.90 -4.14 -1.87
N GLY A 68 12.89 -2.86 -1.52
CA GLY A 68 14.05 -2.18 -0.92
C GLY A 68 14.42 -2.68 0.48
N CYS A 69 13.44 -3.11 1.27
CA CYS A 69 13.64 -3.56 2.66
C CYS A 69 13.48 -5.09 2.84
N MET A 70 13.65 -5.88 1.78
CA MET A 70 13.30 -7.30 1.78
C MET A 70 13.99 -8.12 2.88
N ASN A 71 15.27 -7.86 3.15
CA ASN A 71 16.05 -8.60 4.15
C ASN A 71 15.53 -8.35 5.56
N GLY A 72 15.21 -7.10 5.91
CA GLY A 72 14.64 -6.77 7.21
C GLY A 72 13.16 -7.15 7.34
N ILE A 73 12.41 -7.24 6.23
CA ILE A 73 11.00 -7.68 6.24
C ILE A 73 10.85 -9.20 6.31
N THR A 74 11.76 -9.96 5.69
CA THR A 74 11.67 -11.43 5.58
C THR A 74 11.41 -12.14 6.92
N PRO A 75 12.08 -11.80 8.05
CA PRO A 75 11.82 -12.41 9.34
C PRO A 75 10.38 -12.25 9.85
N HIS A 76 9.66 -11.21 9.39
CA HIS A 76 8.30 -10.90 9.82
C HIS A 76 7.21 -11.53 8.93
N LEU A 77 7.58 -12.03 7.75
CA LEU A 77 6.63 -12.64 6.80
C LEU A 77 5.77 -13.78 7.36
N PRO A 78 6.27 -14.68 8.24
CA PRO A 78 5.45 -15.75 8.81
C PRO A 78 4.23 -15.25 9.59
N GLU A 79 4.30 -14.06 10.17
CA GLU A 79 3.19 -13.41 10.87
C GLU A 79 2.38 -12.50 9.93
N LEU A 80 3.07 -11.75 9.06
CA LEU A 80 2.44 -10.81 8.13
C LEU A 80 1.58 -11.51 7.07
N ILE A 81 2.00 -12.67 6.54
CA ILE A 81 1.26 -13.37 5.48
C ILE A 81 -0.14 -13.81 5.97
N PRO A 82 -0.28 -14.54 7.11
CA PRO A 82 -1.59 -14.86 7.66
C PRO A 82 -2.44 -13.63 7.94
N PHE A 83 -1.84 -12.56 8.46
CA PHE A 83 -2.51 -11.29 8.71
C PHE A 83 -3.08 -10.70 7.41
N LEU A 84 -2.27 -10.59 6.35
CA LEU A 84 -2.68 -10.06 5.05
C LEU A 84 -3.80 -10.91 4.42
N ILE A 85 -3.69 -12.24 4.49
CA ILE A 85 -4.74 -13.15 4.01
C ILE A 85 -6.06 -12.93 4.78
N ASN A 86 -6.00 -12.67 6.08
CA ASN A 86 -7.18 -12.33 6.85
C ASN A 86 -7.76 -10.97 6.46
N SER A 87 -6.89 -9.97 6.21
CA SER A 87 -7.28 -8.64 5.73
C SER A 87 -7.96 -8.67 4.35
N LEU A 88 -7.67 -9.65 3.50
CA LEU A 88 -8.41 -9.85 2.24
C LEU A 88 -9.89 -10.24 2.45
N LYS A 89 -10.24 -10.75 3.64
CA LYS A 89 -11.62 -11.08 4.01
C LYS A 89 -12.38 -9.88 4.59
N ASP A 90 -11.70 -8.78 4.89
CA ASP A 90 -12.29 -7.54 5.39
C ASP A 90 -13.14 -6.92 4.27
N ARG A 91 -14.41 -7.33 4.23
CA ARG A 91 -15.36 -7.16 3.13
C ARG A 91 -15.93 -5.74 3.01
N LYS A 92 -15.21 -4.72 3.47
CA LYS A 92 -15.75 -3.36 3.58
C LYS A 92 -15.66 -2.55 2.28
N VAL A 93 -14.73 -2.90 1.38
CA VAL A 93 -14.51 -2.15 0.12
C VAL A 93 -15.51 -2.49 -0.98
N PHE A 94 -16.23 -3.60 -0.90
CA PHE A 94 -17.05 -4.05 -2.03
C PHE A 94 -18.48 -3.44 -2.08
N TRP A 95 -19.01 -2.93 -0.96
CA TRP A 95 -20.44 -2.56 -0.88
C TRP A 95 -20.72 -1.08 -0.60
N ASP A 96 -19.77 -0.34 -0.02
CA ASP A 96 -19.99 1.08 0.36
C ASP A 96 -19.83 2.07 -0.82
N LEU A 97 -19.54 1.58 -2.04
CA LEU A 97 -19.51 2.39 -3.27
C LEU A 97 -20.77 2.22 -4.14
N PHE A 98 -21.73 1.39 -3.73
CA PHE A 98 -22.98 1.14 -4.46
C PHE A 98 -24.25 1.35 -3.61
N TYR A 99 -24.17 2.02 -2.45
CA TYR A 99 -25.35 2.46 -1.69
C TYR A 99 -25.15 3.84 -1.06
#